data_AF-A0A2N2G3H9-F1
#
_entry.id   AF-A0A2N2G3H9-F1
#
_cell.length_a   1.000
_cell.length_b   1.000
_cell.length_c   1.000
_cell.angle_alpha   90.00
_cell.angle_beta   90.00
_cell.angle_gamma   90.00
#
_symmetry.space_group_name_H-M   'P 1'
#
loop_
_entity.id
_entity.type
_entity.pdbx_description
1 polymer ?
#
loop_
_entity_poly.entity_id
_entity_poly.type
_entity_poly.pdbx_seq_one_letter_code
_entity_poly.pdbx_strand_id
1 'polypeptide(L)'
;MNLKRIFSKDLITVGLFVSILMIIIVPLPKLLLDFFLIVSLSLGLLILLISLYIQKPSDLTTFPTLILILALFRLALNIATTRSILSEGHNGPEAVSSIISAFGEFV
;
A
#
# COMPACT_ATOMS: atom_id res chain seq x y z
N MET A 1 37.81 -6.67 -18.56
CA MET A 1 36.92 -5.52 -18.82
C MET A 1 36.55 -4.89 -17.48
N ASN A 2 36.82 -3.58 -17.29
CA ASN A 2 36.91 -2.89 -16.00
C ASN A 2 35.64 -2.98 -15.09
N LEU A 3 35.74 -3.71 -13.98
CA LEU A 3 34.67 -3.90 -12.98
C LEU A 3 34.33 -2.60 -12.20
N LYS A 4 35.24 -1.63 -12.16
CA LYS A 4 35.05 -0.34 -11.45
C LYS A 4 34.02 0.61 -12.09
N ARG A 5 33.59 0.38 -13.34
CA ARG A 5 32.61 1.25 -14.02
C ARG A 5 31.16 0.88 -13.70
N ILE A 6 30.91 -0.35 -13.23
CA ILE A 6 29.59 -0.81 -12.78
C ILE A 6 29.17 -0.12 -11.46
N PHE A 7 30.13 0.38 -10.67
CA PHE A 7 29.88 1.02 -9.38
C PHE A 7 29.84 2.55 -9.45
N SER A 8 29.31 3.10 -10.55
CA SER A 8 29.06 4.53 -10.67
C SER A 8 27.81 4.89 -9.87
N LYS A 9 27.80 6.03 -9.16
CA LYS A 9 26.66 6.51 -8.35
C LYS A 9 25.32 6.46 -9.10
N ASP A 10 25.35 6.71 -10.41
CA ASP A 10 24.18 6.65 -11.27
C ASP A 10 23.57 5.25 -11.35
N LEU A 11 24.39 4.21 -11.34
CA LEU A 11 23.94 2.81 -11.39
C LEU A 11 23.33 2.36 -10.05
N ILE A 12 23.78 2.93 -8.95
CA ILE A 12 23.18 2.74 -7.61
C ILE A 12 21.82 3.46 -7.56
N THR A 13 21.72 4.69 -8.05
CA THR A 13 20.46 5.44 -8.13
C THR A 13 19.44 4.76 -9.05
N VAL A 14 19.88 4.28 -10.21
CA VAL A 14 19.05 3.48 -11.14
C VAL A 14 18.66 2.15 -10.50
N GLY A 15 19.56 1.46 -9.80
CA GLY A 15 19.25 0.24 -9.06
C GLY A 15 18.22 0.46 -7.96
N LEU A 16 18.29 1.58 -7.23
CA LEU A 16 17.30 1.99 -6.25
C LEU A 16 15.93 2.23 -6.92
N PHE A 17 15.89 2.99 -8.01
CA PHE A 17 14.65 3.24 -8.76
C PHE A 17 14.04 1.95 -9.30
N VAL A 18 14.86 1.07 -9.89
CA VAL A 18 14.43 -0.24 -10.40
C VAL A 18 13.93 -1.11 -9.25
N SER A 19 14.56 -1.09 -8.07
CA SER A 19 14.09 -1.85 -6.90
C SER A 19 12.73 -1.36 -6.37
N ILE A 20 12.47 -0.06 -6.40
CA ILE A 20 11.16 0.54 -6.06
C ILE A 20 10.10 0.11 -7.08
N LEU A 21 10.44 0.12 -8.38
CA LEU A 21 9.58 -0.44 -9.43
C LEU A 21 9.41 -1.96 -9.27
N MET A 22 10.42 -2.67 -8.77
CA MET A 22 10.38 -4.10 -8.54
C MET A 22 9.48 -4.46 -7.36
N ILE A 23 9.34 -3.60 -6.34
CA ILE A 23 8.35 -3.76 -5.27
C ILE A 23 6.91 -3.66 -5.81
N ILE A 24 6.67 -2.87 -6.87
CA ILE A 24 5.38 -2.89 -7.60
C ILE A 24 5.21 -4.22 -8.36
N ILE A 25 6.29 -4.90 -8.73
CA ILE A 25 6.28 -6.20 -9.41
C ILE A 25 6.17 -7.37 -8.42
N VAL A 26 6.67 -7.27 -7.19
CA VAL A 26 6.68 -8.38 -6.23
C VAL A 26 5.24 -8.68 -5.78
N PRO A 27 4.71 -9.88 -6.12
CA PRO A 27 3.38 -10.28 -5.68
C PRO A 27 3.37 -10.41 -4.15
N LEU A 28 2.54 -9.60 -3.49
CA LEU A 28 2.28 -9.78 -2.07
C LEU A 28 1.39 -11.02 -1.89
N PRO A 29 1.72 -11.92 -0.95
CA PRO A 29 0.85 -13.05 -0.65
C PRO A 29 -0.50 -12.54 -0.14
N LYS A 30 -1.58 -13.24 -0.51
CA LYS A 30 -2.98 -12.87 -0.22
C LYS A 30 -3.21 -12.54 1.26
N LEU A 31 -2.60 -13.31 2.15
CA LEU A 31 -2.68 -13.13 3.61
C LEU A 31 -2.15 -11.76 4.08
N LEU A 32 -1.03 -11.28 3.52
CA LEU A 32 -0.47 -9.97 3.87
C LEU A 32 -1.38 -8.86 3.34
N LEU A 33 -1.90 -9.03 2.12
CA LEU A 33 -2.79 -8.05 1.50
C LEU A 33 -4.08 -7.90 2.34
N ASP A 34 -4.68 -9.01 2.76
CA ASP A 34 -5.84 -9.01 3.66
C ASP A 34 -5.54 -8.28 4.98
N PHE A 35 -4.40 -8.60 5.61
CA PHE A 35 -3.99 -7.92 6.84
C PHE A 35 -3.88 -6.40 6.67
N PHE A 36 -3.18 -5.94 5.64
CA PHE A 36 -2.99 -4.51 5.43
C PHE A 36 -4.28 -3.79 5.01
N LEU A 37 -5.16 -4.43 4.24
CA LEU A 37 -6.49 -3.88 3.92
C LEU A 37 -7.32 -3.71 5.18
N ILE A 38 -7.34 -4.71 6.07
CA ILE A 38 -8.03 -4.62 7.36
C ILE A 38 -7.46 -3.47 8.18
N VAL A 39 -6.12 -3.36 8.30
CA VAL A 39 -5.46 -2.26 9.01
C VAL A 39 -5.82 -0.90 8.41
N SER A 40 -5.83 -0.77 7.08
CA SER A 40 -6.22 0.47 6.40
C SER A 40 -7.65 0.89 6.73
N LEU A 41 -8.57 -0.07 6.73
CA LEU A 41 -9.97 0.18 7.07
C LEU A 41 -10.10 0.56 8.55
N SER A 42 -9.47 -0.20 9.45
CA SER A 42 -9.50 0.06 10.90
C SER A 42 -8.89 1.42 11.27
N LEU A 43 -7.77 1.81 10.66
CA LEU A 43 -7.15 3.12 10.89
C LEU A 43 -8.04 4.25 10.37
N GLY A 44 -8.70 4.06 9.22
CA GLY A 44 -9.70 5.01 8.71
C GLY A 44 -10.86 5.21 9.69
N LEU A 45 -11.40 4.12 10.23
CA LEU A 45 -12.46 4.17 11.24
C LEU A 45 -11.96 4.79 12.57
N LEU A 46 -10.75 4.47 13.00
CA LEU A 46 -10.15 5.04 14.21
C LEU A 46 -10.04 6.57 14.10
N ILE A 47 -9.57 7.08 12.97
CA ILE A 47 -9.45 8.52 12.73
C ILE A 47 -10.82 9.18 12.68
N LEU A 48 -11.80 8.53 12.06
CA LEU A 48 -13.18 9.00 12.05
C LEU A 48 -13.71 9.16 13.49
N LEU A 49 -13.50 8.14 14.33
CA LEU A 49 -13.90 8.20 15.74
C LEU A 49 -13.15 9.31 16.48
N ILE A 50 -11.82 9.37 16.37
CA ILE A 50 -11.02 10.43 17.01
C ILE A 50 -11.52 11.82 16.59
N SER A 51 -11.82 12.01 15.30
CA SER A 51 -12.34 13.27 14.77
C SER A 51 -13.72 13.62 15.31
N LEU A 52 -14.55 12.64 15.68
CA LEU A 52 -15.88 12.88 16.25
C LEU A 52 -15.82 13.29 17.73
N TYR A 53 -14.79 12.83 18.45
CA TYR A 53 -14.64 13.08 19.90
C TYR A 53 -13.69 14.24 20.25
N ILE A 54 -12.99 14.81 19.27
CA ILE A 54 -12.00 15.85 19.55
C ILE A 54 -12.67 17.21 19.86
N GLN A 55 -12.29 17.82 20.98
CA GLN A 55 -12.89 19.09 21.43
C GLN A 55 -12.14 20.33 20.93
N LYS A 56 -10.83 20.21 20.62
CA LYS A 56 -10.00 21.32 20.14
C LYS A 56 -9.06 20.85 19.02
N PRO A 57 -9.06 21.51 17.84
CA PRO A 57 -8.18 21.14 16.72
C PRO A 57 -6.69 21.43 16.96
N SER A 58 -6.32 22.11 18.05
CA SER A 58 -4.91 22.37 18.42
C SER A 58 -4.16 21.13 18.92
N ASP A 59 -4.89 20.12 19.41
CA ASP A 59 -4.31 18.86 19.89
C ASP A 59 -3.89 17.93 18.72
N LEU A 60 -4.19 18.36 17.48
CA LEU A 60 -3.91 17.68 16.23
C LEU A 60 -2.65 18.18 15.52
N THR A 61 -1.68 18.75 16.22
CA THR A 61 -0.42 19.20 15.58
C THR A 61 0.37 18.06 14.90
N THR A 62 0.19 16.82 15.35
CA THR A 62 0.76 15.60 14.71
C THR A 62 -0.13 15.05 13.57
N PHE A 63 -1.36 15.55 13.43
CA PHE A 63 -2.37 15.01 12.51
C PHE A 63 -2.01 15.17 11.02
N PRO A 64 -1.44 16.30 10.55
CA PRO A 64 -1.04 16.43 9.14
C PRO A 64 -0.03 15.36 8.70
N THR A 65 0.94 15.07 9.56
CA THR A 65 1.96 14.05 9.29
C THR A 65 1.36 12.65 9.30
N LEU A 66 0.46 12.35 10.25
CA LEU A 66 -0.24 11.06 10.29
C LEU A 66 -1.09 10.84 9.04
N ILE A 67 -1.86 11.84 8.61
CA ILE A 67 -2.67 11.76 7.39
C ILE A 67 -1.78 11.53 6.16
N LEU A 68 -0.63 12.18 6.07
CA LEU A 68 0.31 11.97 4.97
C LEU A 68 0.81 10.52 4.92
N ILE A 69 1.23 9.96 6.06
CA ILE A 69 1.69 8.57 6.15
C ILE A 69 0.56 7.60 5.76
N LEU A 70 -0.65 7.85 6.25
CA LEU A 70 -1.82 7.04 5.93
C LEU A 70 -2.20 7.13 4.45
N ALA A 71 -2.10 8.32 3.85
CA ALA A 71 -2.35 8.51 2.43
C ALA A 71 -1.33 7.71 1.60
N LEU A 72 -0.05 7.74 1.95
CA LEU A 72 0.98 6.94 1.29
C LEU A 72 0.75 5.44 1.47
N PHE A 73 0.37 5.00 2.67
CA PHE A 73 0.01 3.60 2.93
C PHE A 73 -1.18 3.16 2.06
N ARG A 74 -2.24 3.98 1.97
CA ARG A 74 -3.39 3.71 1.11
C ARG A 74 -3.00 3.67 -0.37
N LEU A 75 -2.14 4.58 -0.83
CA LEU A 75 -1.64 4.58 -2.20
C LEU A 75 -0.90 3.27 -2.53
N ALA A 76 -0.02 2.82 -1.63
CA ALA A 76 0.72 1.57 -1.80
C ALA A 76 -0.22 0.35 -1.85
N LEU A 77 -1.23 0.30 -0.98
CA LEU A 77 -2.22 -0.78 -0.97
C LEU A 77 -3.11 -0.79 -2.21
N ASN A 78 -3.49 0.38 -2.72
CA ASN A 78 -4.27 0.47 -3.95
C ASN A 78 -3.46 -0.05 -5.15
N ILE A 79 -2.18 0.30 -5.26
CA ILE A 79 -1.31 -0.22 -6.31
C ILE A 79 -1.18 -1.75 -6.20
N ALA A 80 -0.93 -2.27 -5.00
CA ALA A 80 -0.83 -3.71 -4.76
C ALA A 80 -2.15 -4.45 -5.09
N THR A 81 -3.29 -3.87 -4.70
CA THR A 81 -4.63 -4.42 -4.95
C THR A 81 -4.95 -4.44 -6.43
N THR A 82 -4.76 -3.32 -7.15
CA THR A 82 -4.97 -3.26 -8.60
C THR A 82 -4.07 -4.25 -9.34
N ARG A 83 -2.80 -4.37 -8.96
CA ARG A 83 -1.90 -5.38 -9.53
C ARG A 83 -2.40 -6.79 -9.26
N SER A 84 -2.82 -7.11 -8.03
CA SER A 84 -3.36 -8.42 -7.68
C SER A 84 -4.60 -8.76 -8.51
N ILE A 85 -5.51 -7.80 -8.69
CA ILE A 85 -6.71 -7.95 -9.50
C ILE A 85 -6.36 -8.18 -10.98
N LEU A 86 -5.46 -7.39 -11.55
CA LEU A 86 -5.08 -7.52 -12.96
C LEU A 86 -4.24 -8.77 -13.27
N SER A 87 -3.46 -9.26 -12.29
CA SER A 87 -2.58 -10.41 -12.46
C SER A 87 -3.27 -11.74 -12.18
N GLU A 88 -4.12 -11.80 -11.16
CA GLU A 88 -4.71 -13.06 -10.69
C GLU A 88 -6.24 -13.07 -10.81
N GLY A 89 -6.91 -11.92 -10.91
CA GLY A 89 -8.38 -11.83 -10.90
C GLY A 89 -9.10 -12.57 -12.03
N HIS A 90 -8.44 -12.82 -13.17
CA HIS A 90 -9.01 -13.66 -14.25
C HIS A 90 -9.14 -15.15 -13.89
N ASN A 91 -8.46 -15.62 -12.84
CA ASN A 91 -8.51 -17.02 -12.39
C ASN A 91 -9.72 -17.29 -11.47
N GLY A 92 -10.60 -16.30 -11.29
CA GLY A 92 -11.79 -16.37 -10.44
C GLY A 92 -11.67 -15.58 -9.13
N PRO A 93 -12.78 -15.41 -8.38
CA PRO A 93 -12.80 -14.59 -7.17
C PRO A 93 -11.86 -15.11 -6.07
N GLU A 94 -11.63 -16.42 -5.97
CA GLU A 94 -10.70 -17.00 -4.99
C GLU A 94 -9.22 -16.74 -5.32
N ALA A 95 -8.94 -16.26 -6.53
CA ALA A 95 -7.59 -15.98 -6.97
C ALA A 95 -7.03 -14.66 -6.41
N VAL A 96 -7.87 -13.77 -5.90
CA VAL A 96 -7.44 -12.53 -5.23
C VAL A 96 -7.62 -12.64 -3.71
N SER A 97 -7.26 -11.58 -2.97
CA SER A 97 -7.40 -11.59 -1.51
C SER A 97 -8.87 -11.67 -1.11
N SER A 98 -9.15 -12.31 0.04
CA SER A 98 -10.51 -12.60 0.48
C SER A 98 -11.34 -11.34 0.71
N ILE A 99 -10.71 -10.29 1.24
CA ILE A 99 -11.33 -8.98 1.42
C ILE A 99 -11.71 -8.37 0.07
N ILE A 100 -10.82 -8.43 -0.93
CA ILE A 100 -11.11 -7.88 -2.27
C ILE A 100 -12.31 -8.58 -2.89
N SER A 101 -12.37 -9.91 -2.83
CA SER A 101 -13.48 -10.69 -3.38
C SER A 101 -14.80 -10.38 -2.68
N ALA A 102 -14.78 -10.30 -1.35
CA ALA A 102 -15.97 -9.98 -0.56
C ALA A 102 -16.53 -8.59 -0.88
N PHE A 103 -15.66 -7.58 -1.03
CA PHE A 103 -16.09 -6.24 -1.45
C PHE A 103 -16.58 -6.22 -2.90
N GLY A 104 -16.01 -7.04 -3.79
CA GLY A 104 -16.45 -7.16 -5.18
C GLY A 104 -17.78 -7.89 -5.37
N GLU A 105 -18.17 -8.77 -4.44
CA GLU A 105 -19.47 -9.45 -4.44
C GLU A 105 -20.58 -8.60 -3.80
N PHE A 106 -20.22 -7.71 -2.88
CA PHE A 106 -21.16 -6.84 -2.18
C PHE A 106 -21.77 -5.71 -3.04
N VAL A 107 -21.06 -5.24 -4.08
CA VAL A 107 -21.46 -4.09 -4.93
C VAL A 107 -21.84 -4.56 -6.32
#